data_AF-A0A7S0ALE2-F1
#
_entry.id   AF-A0A7S0ALE2-F1
#
_cell.length_a   1.000
_cell.length_b   1.000
_cell.length_c   1.000
_cell.angle_alpha   90.00
_cell.angle_beta   90.00
_cell.angle_gamma   90.00
#
_symmetry.space_group_name_H-M   'P 1'
#
loop_
_entity.id
_entity.type
_entity.pdbx_description
1 polymer ?
#
loop_
_entity_poly.entity_id
_entity_poly.type
_entity_poly.pdbx_seq_one_letter_code
_entity_poly.pdbx_strand_id
1 'polypeptide(L)'
;VTPDPKAHSIQAVEVSEDGRTLVAANSHAEVFVWTCSSAPEYVESSGCAYSASKLAPVTRFRAHPTGTYLTSAKISPDCRTLVTTSSDRTARLWDTTSWDLTSTLAQHTKWVWDAVFSADSSYLVTSSSDHSARLWNLRTSEVVRTYTGHQCAVTCVALNDSST
;
A
#
# COMPACT_ATOMS: atom_id res chain seq x y z
N VAL A 1 23.24 -21.62 1.36
CA VAL A 1 22.66 -20.65 2.31
C VAL A 1 21.18 -20.99 2.43
N THR A 2 20.74 -21.55 3.55
CA THR A 2 19.31 -21.71 3.83
C THR A 2 18.68 -20.32 3.99
N PRO A 3 17.56 -20.00 3.33
CA PRO A 3 16.88 -18.72 3.55
C PRO A 3 16.60 -18.52 5.04
N ASP A 4 16.83 -17.32 5.56
CA ASP A 4 16.49 -16.96 6.93
C ASP A 4 14.97 -17.21 7.14
N PRO A 5 14.54 -18.03 8.11
CA PRO A 5 13.12 -18.28 8.38
C PRO A 5 12.33 -17.01 8.78
N LYS A 6 13.02 -15.88 9.02
CA LYS A 6 12.41 -14.55 9.24
C LYS A 6 12.36 -13.67 7.99
N ALA A 7 12.83 -14.14 6.83
CA ALA A 7 12.77 -13.39 5.59
C ALA A 7 11.34 -13.41 5.04
N HIS A 8 10.59 -12.34 5.30
CA HIS A 8 9.26 -12.16 4.75
C HIS A 8 9.35 -11.54 3.35
N SER A 9 8.63 -12.12 2.39
CA SER A 9 8.60 -11.59 1.03
C SER A 9 7.97 -10.18 1.04
N ILE A 10 8.66 -9.21 0.43
CA ILE A 10 8.11 -7.88 0.20
C ILE A 10 7.09 -7.99 -0.94
N GLN A 11 5.89 -7.47 -0.71
CA GLN A 11 4.76 -7.56 -1.64
C GLN A 11 4.45 -6.21 -2.29
N ALA A 12 4.70 -5.11 -1.58
CA ALA A 12 4.54 -3.77 -2.11
C ALA A 12 5.63 -2.85 -1.59
N VAL A 13 6.06 -1.93 -2.44
CA VAL A 13 6.95 -0.82 -2.10
C VAL A 13 6.44 0.41 -2.84
N GLU A 14 6.46 1.55 -2.18
CA GLU A 14 6.03 2.82 -2.76
C GLU A 14 6.71 3.99 -2.08
N VAL A 15 7.00 5.02 -2.87
CA VAL A 15 7.45 6.31 -2.38
C VAL A 15 6.31 7.31 -2.60
N SER A 16 6.01 8.13 -1.59
CA SER A 16 5.02 9.20 -1.70
C SER A 16 5.39 10.18 -2.81
N GLU A 17 4.39 10.84 -3.40
CA GLU A 17 4.60 11.76 -4.52
C GLU A 17 5.52 12.95 -4.16
N ASP A 18 5.49 13.39 -2.90
CA ASP A 18 6.39 14.41 -2.36
C ASP A 18 7.84 13.92 -2.11
N GLY A 19 8.09 12.61 -2.34
CA GLY A 19 9.39 11.97 -2.17
C GLY A 19 9.83 11.78 -0.73
N ARG A 20 8.99 12.08 0.27
CA ARG A 20 9.41 12.13 1.69
C ARG A 20 9.17 10.84 2.46
N THR A 21 8.25 10.01 2.01
CA THR A 21 7.84 8.79 2.71
C THR A 21 8.07 7.58 1.82
N LEU A 22 8.77 6.59 2.35
CA LEU A 22 8.89 5.26 1.74
C LEU A 22 8.05 4.28 2.56
N VAL A 23 7.17 3.54 1.91
CA VAL A 23 6.41 2.45 2.50
C VAL A 23 6.83 1.13 1.87
N ALA A 24 7.06 0.12 2.69
CA ALA A 24 7.21 -1.26 2.24
C ALA A 24 6.31 -2.16 3.05
N ALA A 25 5.67 -3.12 2.37
CA ALA A 25 4.75 -4.05 2.98
C ALA A 25 5.15 -5.50 2.65
N ASN A 26 4.93 -6.40 3.61
CA ASN A 26 5.38 -7.79 3.49
C ASN A 26 4.23 -8.80 3.50
N SER A 27 4.57 -10.05 3.20
CA SER A 27 3.64 -11.19 3.16
C SER A 27 3.02 -11.56 4.51
N HIS A 28 3.41 -10.92 5.61
CA HIS A 28 2.88 -11.12 6.97
C HIS A 28 1.96 -9.99 7.44
N ALA A 29 1.44 -9.21 6.49
CA ALA A 29 0.53 -8.11 6.73
C ALA A 29 1.13 -6.98 7.58
N GLU A 30 2.44 -6.79 7.49
CA GLU A 30 3.13 -5.67 8.14
C GLU A 30 3.49 -4.61 7.12
N VAL A 31 3.38 -3.37 7.57
CA VAL A 31 3.78 -2.16 6.85
C VAL A 31 4.92 -1.50 7.62
N PHE A 32 5.94 -1.11 6.90
CA PHE A 32 7.11 -0.39 7.39
C PHE A 32 7.18 0.95 6.68
N VAL A 33 7.47 2.00 7.44
CA VAL A 33 7.51 3.37 6.94
C VAL A 33 8.86 3.97 7.27
N TRP A 34 9.47 4.68 6.32
CA TRP A 34 10.70 5.46 6.50
C TRP A 34 10.51 6.88 5.97
N THR A 35 11.29 7.81 6.51
CA THR A 35 11.44 9.16 5.95
C THR A 35 12.66 9.20 5.02
N CYS A 36 12.46 9.62 3.77
CA CYS A 36 13.52 9.70 2.76
C CYS A 36 14.57 10.80 3.03
N SER A 37 14.28 11.74 3.93
CA SER A 37 15.21 12.80 4.36
C SER A 37 16.40 12.30 5.20
N SER A 38 16.47 10.99 5.48
CA SER A 38 17.50 10.37 6.32
C SER A 38 18.60 9.64 5.55
N ALA A 39 18.60 9.71 4.21
CA ALA A 39 19.76 9.26 3.45
C ALA A 39 20.95 10.20 3.74
N PRO A 40 22.12 9.68 4.16
CA PRO A 40 23.31 10.51 4.25
C PRO A 40 23.56 11.13 2.87
N GLU A 41 23.91 12.42 2.83
CA GLU A 41 24.40 13.06 1.61
C GLU A 41 25.43 12.14 0.96
N TYR A 42 25.24 11.85 -0.32
CA TYR A 42 26.19 11.08 -1.11
C TYR A 42 27.48 11.89 -1.21
N VAL A 43 28.46 11.56 -0.37
CA VAL A 43 29.83 12.06 -0.53
C VAL A 43 30.56 11.03 -1.38
N GLU A 44 30.91 11.37 -2.62
CA GLU A 44 31.85 10.60 -3.42
C GLU A 44 33.19 10.54 -2.68
N SER A 45 33.41 9.52 -1.86
CA SER A 45 34.74 9.16 -1.40
C SER A 45 35.12 7.81 -1.96
N SER A 46 36.02 7.87 -2.93
CA SER A 46 36.78 6.76 -3.50
C SER A 46 37.25 5.82 -2.40
N GLY A 47 36.64 4.63 -2.33
CA GLY A 47 37.16 3.47 -1.61
C GLY A 47 37.19 3.61 -0.09
N CYS A 48 36.10 3.26 0.58
CA CYS A 48 36.10 2.55 1.86
C CYS A 48 34.69 1.99 2.13
N ALA A 49 34.63 0.80 2.74
CA ALA A 49 33.38 0.10 3.02
C ALA A 49 32.43 0.97 3.84
N TYR A 50 31.23 1.25 3.31
CA TYR A 50 30.19 1.97 4.03
C TYR A 50 29.64 1.09 5.14
N SER A 51 29.89 1.47 6.40
CA SER A 51 28.99 1.11 7.49
C SER A 51 27.72 1.95 7.33
N ALA A 52 26.83 1.54 6.41
CA ALA A 52 25.48 2.07 6.38
C ALA A 52 24.85 1.80 7.75
N SER A 53 24.69 2.84 8.57
CA SER A 53 23.88 2.75 9.76
C SER A 53 22.51 2.22 9.33
N LYS A 54 22.09 1.09 9.91
CA LYS A 54 20.83 0.45 9.57
C LYS A 54 19.71 1.46 9.82
N LEU A 55 19.11 1.99 8.75
CA LEU A 55 17.98 2.92 8.85
C LEU A 55 16.80 2.17 9.47
N ALA A 56 16.44 2.55 10.70
CA ALA A 56 15.25 2.03 11.34
C ALA A 56 14.00 2.68 10.73
N PRO A 57 12.91 1.93 10.53
CA PRO A 57 11.64 2.52 10.13
C PRO A 57 11.16 3.51 11.19
N VAL A 58 10.55 4.61 10.77
CA VAL A 58 9.92 5.58 11.67
C VAL A 58 8.69 4.97 12.34
N THR A 59 7.99 4.08 11.64
CA THR A 59 6.92 3.27 12.22
C THR A 59 6.83 1.91 11.53
N ARG A 60 6.32 0.93 12.28
CA ARG A 60 5.96 -0.39 11.79
C ARG A 60 4.65 -0.78 12.45
N PHE A 61 3.69 -1.19 11.65
CA PHE A 61 2.40 -1.66 12.16
C PHE A 61 1.87 -2.84 11.37
N ARG A 62 0.96 -3.58 11.99
CA ARG A 62 0.25 -4.70 11.36
C ARG A 62 -1.01 -4.15 10.70
N ALA A 63 -1.03 -4.13 9.38
CA ALA A 63 -2.15 -3.60 8.62
C ALA A 63 -3.36 -4.54 8.63
N HIS A 64 -3.13 -5.85 8.49
CA HIS A 64 -4.18 -6.86 8.43
C HIS A 64 -3.92 -8.02 9.43
N PRO A 65 -4.94 -8.85 9.76
CA PRO A 65 -4.80 -9.94 10.73
C PRO A 65 -3.65 -10.90 10.41
N THR A 66 -3.08 -11.52 11.44
CA THR A 66 -2.05 -12.57 11.28
C THR A 66 -2.56 -13.73 10.43
N GLY A 67 -1.69 -14.27 9.56
CA GLY A 67 -2.06 -15.37 8.65
C GLY A 67 -2.77 -14.89 7.37
N THR A 68 -2.81 -13.58 7.13
CA THR A 68 -3.30 -12.99 5.88
C THR A 68 -2.14 -12.38 5.10
N TYR A 69 -2.31 -12.31 3.78
CA TYR A 69 -1.33 -11.74 2.86
C TYR A 69 -1.75 -10.33 2.50
N LEU A 70 -0.86 -9.36 2.75
CA LEU A 70 -1.00 -8.03 2.16
C LEU A 70 -0.58 -8.10 0.69
N THR A 71 -1.42 -7.58 -0.18
CA THR A 71 -1.28 -7.71 -1.65
C THR A 71 -0.82 -6.41 -2.30
N SER A 72 -1.22 -5.25 -1.76
CA SER A 72 -0.79 -3.94 -2.22
C SER A 72 -0.78 -2.94 -1.06
N ALA A 73 0.09 -1.95 -1.18
CA ALA A 73 0.12 -0.74 -0.35
C ALA A 73 0.30 0.45 -1.30
N LYS A 74 -0.56 1.47 -1.17
CA LYS A 74 -0.56 2.69 -2.00
C LYS A 74 -0.79 3.95 -1.15
N ILE A 75 -0.13 5.06 -1.43
CA ILE A 75 -0.29 6.37 -0.80
C ILE A 75 -1.08 7.24 -1.78
N SER A 76 -2.05 7.99 -1.27
CA SER A 76 -2.83 8.93 -2.08
C SER A 76 -1.93 10.05 -2.61
N PRO A 77 -2.24 10.62 -3.78
CA PRO A 77 -1.51 11.77 -4.34
C PRO A 77 -1.33 12.94 -3.37
N ASP A 78 -2.36 13.24 -2.57
CA ASP A 78 -2.29 14.28 -1.53
C ASP A 78 -1.40 13.91 -0.32
N CYS A 79 -0.81 12.72 -0.34
CA CYS A 79 0.08 12.13 0.66
C CYS A 79 -0.56 11.96 2.06
N ARG A 80 -1.89 12.00 2.19
CA ARG A 80 -2.60 11.95 3.48
C ARG A 80 -3.15 10.57 3.86
N THR A 81 -3.34 9.70 2.87
CA THR A 81 -3.96 8.39 3.08
C THR A 81 -3.08 7.29 2.52
N LEU A 82 -2.78 6.29 3.34
CA LEU A 82 -2.28 5.00 2.84
C LEU A 82 -3.49 4.06 2.68
N VAL A 83 -3.55 3.31 1.59
CA VAL A 83 -4.39 2.12 1.47
C VAL A 83 -3.54 0.86 1.52
N THR A 84 -4.03 -0.16 2.22
CA THR A 84 -3.50 -1.52 2.17
C THR A 84 -4.58 -2.50 1.74
N THR A 85 -4.28 -3.44 0.86
CA THR A 85 -5.20 -4.49 0.41
C THR A 85 -4.73 -5.87 0.87
N SER A 86 -5.66 -6.80 1.06
CA SER A 86 -5.32 -8.10 1.64
C SER A 86 -6.18 -9.27 1.17
N SER A 87 -5.63 -10.47 1.37
CA SER A 87 -6.34 -11.74 1.29
C SER A 87 -7.46 -11.87 2.32
N ASP A 88 -7.49 -11.01 3.34
CA ASP A 88 -8.59 -10.90 4.31
C ASP A 88 -9.88 -10.30 3.73
N ARG A 89 -9.86 -9.99 2.42
CA ARG A 89 -10.98 -9.47 1.62
C ARG A 89 -11.30 -8.01 1.89
N THR A 90 -10.42 -7.30 2.60
CA THR A 90 -10.56 -5.89 2.90
C THR A 90 -9.49 -5.05 2.24
N ALA A 91 -9.84 -3.81 1.96
CA ALA A 91 -8.88 -2.72 1.87
C ALA A 91 -9.00 -1.86 3.15
N ARG A 92 -7.90 -1.34 3.66
CA ARG A 92 -7.86 -0.51 4.88
C ARG A 92 -7.20 0.82 4.57
N LEU A 93 -7.78 1.89 5.10
CA LEU A 93 -7.29 3.25 4.94
C LEU A 93 -6.62 3.70 6.23
N TRP A 94 -5.47 4.35 6.12
CA TRP A 94 -4.66 4.79 7.23
C TRP A 94 -4.28 6.26 7.05
N ASP A 95 -4.31 7.03 8.12
CA ASP A 95 -3.79 8.39 8.13
C ASP A 95 -2.25 8.34 8.06
N THR A 96 -1.61 9.06 7.14
CA THR A 96 -0.14 9.01 6.97
C THR A 96 0.63 9.85 7.99
N THR A 97 -0.07 10.64 8.82
CA THR A 97 0.54 11.43 9.89
C THR A 97 0.54 10.63 11.19
N SER A 98 -0.60 10.07 11.59
CA SER A 98 -0.72 9.30 12.83
C SER A 98 -0.50 7.79 12.65
N TRP A 99 -0.63 7.28 11.41
CA TRP A 99 -0.62 5.86 11.07
C TRP A 99 -1.76 5.06 11.71
N ASP A 100 -2.84 5.73 12.10
CA ASP A 100 -4.05 5.10 12.62
C ASP A 100 -4.97 4.63 11.48
N LEU A 101 -5.68 3.53 11.73
CA LEU A 101 -6.71 3.01 10.83
C LEU A 101 -7.91 3.97 10.83
N THR A 102 -8.20 4.59 9.69
CA THR A 102 -9.33 5.51 9.53
C THR A 102 -10.58 4.83 9.01
N SER A 103 -10.44 3.78 8.20
CA SER A 103 -11.58 3.06 7.61
C SER A 103 -11.22 1.66 7.12
N THR A 104 -12.21 0.76 7.12
CA THR A 104 -12.10 -0.59 6.55
C THR A 104 -13.15 -0.81 5.48
N LEU A 105 -12.71 -1.07 4.25
CA LEU A 105 -13.53 -1.31 3.07
C LEU A 105 -13.73 -2.83 2.90
N ALA A 106 -14.81 -3.38 3.46
CA ALA A 106 -15.01 -4.82 3.66
C ALA A 106 -16.12 -5.46 2.80
N GLN A 107 -16.39 -4.91 1.61
CA GLN A 107 -17.49 -5.38 0.77
C GLN A 107 -17.09 -6.44 -0.27
N HIS A 108 -15.79 -6.63 -0.53
CA HIS A 108 -15.32 -7.72 -1.40
C HIS A 108 -15.52 -9.08 -0.73
N THR A 109 -15.85 -10.11 -1.53
CA THR A 109 -16.16 -11.45 -1.00
C THR A 109 -14.96 -12.41 -1.05
N LYS A 110 -13.89 -12.00 -1.74
CA LYS A 110 -12.61 -12.72 -1.86
C LYS A 110 -11.45 -11.73 -1.77
N TRP A 111 -10.22 -12.22 -1.93
CA TRP A 111 -8.99 -11.43 -1.79
C TRP A 111 -9.05 -10.14 -2.61
N VAL A 112 -8.61 -9.04 -2.01
CA VAL A 112 -8.40 -7.78 -2.72
C VAL A 112 -6.97 -7.80 -3.22
N TRP A 113 -6.77 -7.65 -4.52
CA TRP A 113 -5.43 -7.77 -5.13
C TRP A 113 -4.70 -6.45 -5.20
N ASP A 114 -5.41 -5.39 -5.56
CA ASP A 114 -4.79 -4.10 -5.79
C ASP A 114 -5.76 -2.96 -5.49
N ALA A 115 -5.21 -1.76 -5.35
CA ALA A 115 -5.97 -0.54 -5.19
C ALA A 115 -5.26 0.64 -5.86
N VAL A 116 -6.01 1.60 -6.36
CA VAL A 116 -5.47 2.83 -6.98
C VAL A 116 -6.34 4.03 -6.60
N PHE A 117 -5.70 5.13 -6.22
CA PHE A 117 -6.37 6.40 -5.94
C PHE A 117 -6.65 7.17 -7.22
N SER A 118 -7.74 7.93 -7.23
CA SER A 118 -7.90 9.03 -8.20
C SER A 118 -6.89 10.14 -7.91
N ALA A 119 -6.53 10.92 -8.93
CA ALA A 119 -5.57 12.03 -8.80
C ALA A 119 -5.99 13.08 -7.76
N ASP A 120 -7.30 13.34 -7.65
CA ASP A 120 -7.88 14.24 -6.63
C ASP A 120 -7.99 13.61 -5.23
N SER A 121 -7.47 12.39 -5.03
CA SER A 121 -7.51 11.63 -3.77
C SER A 121 -8.91 11.45 -3.17
N SER A 122 -9.98 11.64 -3.95
CA SER A 122 -11.37 11.58 -3.47
C SER A 122 -12.00 10.20 -3.65
N TYR A 123 -11.46 9.40 -4.57
CA TYR A 123 -11.93 8.05 -4.87
C TYR A 123 -10.80 7.03 -4.82
N LEU A 124 -11.20 5.78 -4.62
CA LEU A 124 -10.33 4.62 -4.72
C LEU A 124 -10.99 3.57 -5.58
N VAL A 125 -10.23 2.90 -6.44
CA VAL A 125 -10.66 1.68 -7.11
C VAL A 125 -9.92 0.50 -6.53
N THR A 126 -10.63 -0.56 -6.15
CA THR A 126 -10.04 -1.84 -5.72
C THR A 126 -10.34 -2.95 -6.71
N SER A 127 -9.44 -3.93 -6.84
CA SER A 127 -9.60 -5.14 -7.66
C SER A 127 -9.66 -6.39 -6.79
N SER A 128 -10.37 -7.44 -7.22
CA SER A 128 -10.55 -8.63 -6.38
C SER A 128 -10.65 -9.96 -7.14
N SER A 129 -10.29 -11.02 -6.42
CA SER A 129 -10.59 -12.41 -6.74
C SER A 129 -12.08 -12.72 -6.83
N ASP A 130 -12.98 -11.82 -6.41
CA ASP A 130 -14.43 -11.96 -6.58
C ASP A 130 -14.93 -11.55 -7.97
N HIS A 131 -14.00 -11.33 -8.91
CA HIS A 131 -14.23 -10.98 -10.30
C HIS A 131 -14.81 -9.57 -10.50
N SER A 132 -14.76 -8.73 -9.46
CA SER A 132 -15.19 -7.34 -9.51
C SER A 132 -14.05 -6.38 -9.26
N ALA A 133 -14.20 -5.18 -9.82
CA ALA A 133 -13.54 -3.98 -9.33
C ALA A 133 -14.60 -3.07 -8.67
N ARG A 134 -14.22 -2.30 -7.66
CA ARG A 134 -15.15 -1.41 -6.95
C ARG A 134 -14.59 -0.01 -6.84
N LEU A 135 -15.41 0.99 -7.16
CA LEU A 135 -15.14 2.40 -6.93
C LEU A 135 -15.71 2.79 -5.56
N TRP A 136 -14.87 3.38 -4.72
CA TRP A 136 -15.19 3.81 -3.37
C TRP A 136 -15.10 5.33 -3.27
N ASN A 137 -16.06 5.94 -2.58
CA ASN A 137 -15.95 7.32 -2.15
C ASN A 137 -15.20 7.35 -0.82
N LEU A 138 -14.04 8.00 -0.76
CA LEU A 138 -13.18 7.98 0.43
C LEU A 138 -13.70 8.83 1.58
N ARG A 139 -14.61 9.78 1.32
CA ARG A 139 -15.24 10.57 2.37
C ARG A 139 -16.30 9.77 3.13
N THR A 140 -17.05 8.92 2.44
CA THR A 140 -18.12 8.11 3.06
C THR A 140 -17.70 6.68 3.35
N SER A 141 -16.59 6.22 2.76
CA SER A 141 -16.14 4.82 2.78
C SER A 141 -17.16 3.85 2.18
N GLU A 142 -18.00 4.34 1.27
CA GLU A 142 -19.05 3.56 0.61
C GLU A 142 -18.70 3.23 -0.84
N VAL A 143 -19.24 2.11 -1.32
CA VAL A 143 -19.14 1.71 -2.73
C VAL A 143 -20.06 2.58 -3.57
N VAL A 144 -19.48 3.34 -4.48
CA VAL A 144 -20.21 4.14 -5.48
C VAL A 144 -20.66 3.27 -6.65
N ARG A 145 -19.78 2.35 -7.08
CA ARG A 145 -20.03 1.47 -8.22
C ARG A 145 -19.26 0.17 -8.10
N THR A 146 -19.90 -0.91 -8.52
CA THR A 146 -19.27 -2.22 -8.73
C THR A 146 -19.19 -2.49 -10.22
N TYR A 147 -17.99 -2.77 -10.72
CA TYR A 147 -17.72 -3.17 -12.10
C TYR A 147 -17.63 -4.68 -12.17
N THR A 148 -18.53 -5.29 -12.94
CA THR A 148 -18.61 -6.74 -13.15
C THR A 148 -18.51 -7.07 -14.63
N GLY A 149 -18.07 -8.27 -14.97
CA GLY A 149 -17.98 -8.75 -16.36
C GLY A 149 -16.79 -9.67 -16.59
N HIS A 150 -15.76 -9.55 -15.76
CA HIS A 150 -14.67 -10.53 -15.72
C HIS A 150 -15.19 -11.90 -15.25
N GLN A 151 -14.70 -12.97 -15.87
CA GLN A 151 -15.03 -14.36 -15.53
C GLN A 151 -14.03 -14.98 -14.54
N CYS A 152 -12.95 -14.26 -14.25
CA CYS A 152 -11.85 -14.65 -13.36
C CYS A 152 -11.46 -13.45 -12.48
N ALA A 153 -10.47 -13.65 -11.60
CA ALA A 153 -9.93 -12.60 -10.72
C ALA A 153 -9.52 -11.35 -11.49
N VAL A 154 -9.87 -10.18 -10.96
CA VAL A 154 -9.31 -8.90 -11.39
C VAL A 154 -8.07 -8.66 -10.56
N THR A 155 -6.91 -8.71 -11.19
CA THR A 155 -5.60 -8.71 -10.50
C THR A 155 -4.98 -7.33 -10.38
N CYS A 156 -5.35 -6.38 -11.23
CA CYS A 156 -4.83 -5.02 -11.23
C CYS A 156 -5.89 -4.02 -11.67
N VAL A 157 -5.72 -2.78 -11.26
CA VAL A 157 -6.52 -1.63 -11.69
C VAL A 157 -5.59 -0.45 -11.95
N ALA A 158 -5.94 0.36 -12.94
CA ALA A 158 -5.25 1.60 -13.23
C ALA A 158 -6.30 2.66 -13.59
N LEU A 159 -6.02 3.91 -13.23
CA LEU A 159 -6.82 5.05 -13.64
C LEU A 159 -6.04 5.83 -14.68
N ASN A 160 -6.72 6.25 -15.73
CA ASN A 160 -6.16 7.22 -16.66
C ASN A 160 -6.32 8.60 -16.03
N ASP A 161 -5.21 9.26 -15.77
CA ASP A 161 -5.23 10.61 -15.24
C ASP A 161 -5.52 11.56 -16.40
N SER A 162 -6.76 12.05 -16.45
CA SER A 162 -7.11 13.15 -17.37
C SER A 162 -6.99 14.45 -16.59
N SER A 163 -5.74 14.79 -16.23
CA SER A 163 -5.37 16.13 -15.80
C SER A 163 -5.45 17.05 -17.02
N THR A 164 -6.66 17.48 -17.36
CA THR A 164 -6.90 18.62 -18.26
C THR A 164 -7.23 19.87 -17.46
#